data_AF-A0A1G2WLZ7-F1
#
_entry.id   AF-A0A1G2WLZ7-F1
#
_cell.length_a   1.000
_cell.length_b   1.000
_cell.length_c   1.000
_cell.angle_alpha   90.00
_cell.angle_beta   90.00
_cell.angle_gamma   90.00
#
_symmetry.space_group_name_H-M   'P 1'
#
loop_
_entity.id
_entity.type
_entity.pdbx_description
1 polymer ?
#
loop_
_entity_poly.entity_id
_entity_poly.type
_entity_poly.pdbx_seq_one_letter_code
_entity_poly.pdbx_strand_id
1 'polypeptide(L)'
;MSKGIKFTISVGIFALLGCCQFGCEQPAVKKTEVSAVPQQQTEEKTVVAKQEEVRAETSTTEALKETKSCCAVKKEETASHPKDERAIQQIISALTGEKIGPDNSGDLYSGGLTATYTSPENALPGEGKFGKLFKFLPIIKWYDPDHYYTPSMVVSGEFKHEECLMCHTVQTPGIVAQWKKSKHAVATDKGVVGCDKCHGNNHQQLYMPSWKHCGECHPEQKNGHRGGKIGSHTYAFHVSVVETPWQIAKPEAEVTACATCHAIAENRCDGCHTRHDFSLAEARKPNNCGICHTGLDHYEYEMYRESYHGMIYESEQHTWDWTKPMKPANYKTPTCAFCHMKDGEHNAQKASTINSHMGTAMVDRGAPKFKESRQNWINTCKGCHSPRFAADQLEAMDEAVKVSFVKWREAMKIVVDLYNDGMLDPMPNDLAPDYAGHYTFSLLGGEGRMYNVSDIERTSFEMLVYITNAVYKAMAHGAMYGATYGKGAFLQDRWLVQIKGEASKLRRIKALEDKVGIKHTAYDFWKHGEYTDMLLGWKRKPGDVDKAACKHEGENCLVE
;
A
#
# COMPACT_ATOMS: atom_id res chain seq x y z
N MET A 1 38.42 47.77 31.67
CA MET A 1 37.37 47.30 32.60
C MET A 1 36.35 46.57 31.72
N SER A 2 36.16 45.24 31.75
CA SER A 2 35.97 44.26 32.83
C SER A 2 34.48 44.11 33.26
N LYS A 3 34.06 42.85 33.50
CA LYS A 3 32.68 42.33 33.69
C LYS A 3 31.84 42.28 32.40
N GLY A 4 31.29 41.15 31.93
CA GLY A 4 31.49 39.74 32.33
C GLY A 4 30.35 39.11 33.14
N ILE A 5 29.61 38.18 32.51
CA ILE A 5 28.66 37.21 33.11
C ILE A 5 28.90 35.83 32.46
N LYS A 6 28.51 34.75 33.15
CA LYS A 6 28.90 33.35 32.87
C LYS A 6 27.94 32.63 31.92
N PHE A 7 28.46 31.64 31.20
CA PHE A 7 27.72 30.45 30.78
C PHE A 7 28.37 29.22 31.40
N THR A 8 27.57 28.33 31.99
CA THR A 8 28.04 27.07 32.57
C THR A 8 27.43 25.94 31.75
N ILE A 9 28.26 25.20 31.01
CA ILE A 9 27.84 23.96 30.32
C ILE A 9 28.24 22.79 31.22
N SER A 10 27.26 21.95 31.56
CA SER A 10 27.52 20.72 32.32
C SER A 10 28.08 19.63 31.40
N VAL A 11 28.99 18.80 31.91
CA VAL A 11 29.68 17.77 31.11
C VAL A 11 28.77 16.55 30.94
N GLY A 12 28.24 16.38 29.73
CA GLY A 12 27.62 15.12 29.28
C GLY A 12 28.64 14.27 28.52
N ILE A 13 28.80 13.01 28.92
CA ILE A 13 29.75 12.09 28.27
C ILE A 13 29.16 11.57 26.96
N PHE A 14 29.87 11.79 25.86
CA PHE A 14 29.64 11.11 24.58
C PHE A 14 30.91 10.36 24.17
N ALA A 15 30.81 9.04 24.02
CA ALA A 15 31.91 8.22 23.52
C ALA A 15 31.99 8.35 21.99
N LEU A 16 33.14 8.77 21.48
CA LEU A 16 33.39 8.96 20.04
C LEU A 16 33.84 7.67 19.37
N LEU A 17 33.23 7.33 18.23
CA LEU A 17 33.95 6.62 17.17
C LEU A 17 35.00 7.57 16.59
N GLY A 18 36.21 7.07 16.33
CA GLY A 18 37.27 7.84 15.71
C GLY A 18 38.15 6.95 14.83
N CYS A 19 38.19 7.23 13.52
CA CYS A 19 39.11 6.57 12.60
C CYS A 19 40.54 7.12 12.75
N CYS A 20 41.55 6.27 12.56
CA CYS A 20 42.94 6.71 12.49
C CYS A 20 43.35 7.04 11.04
N GLN A 21 43.94 8.22 10.84
CA GLN A 21 44.86 8.52 9.74
C GLN A 21 45.99 9.41 10.29
N PHE A 22 47.23 9.13 9.90
CA PHE A 22 48.04 9.98 9.01
C PHE A 22 49.50 9.50 8.96
N GLY A 23 50.13 9.66 7.80
CA GLY A 23 51.54 9.32 7.55
C GLY A 23 51.88 9.46 6.07
N CYS A 24 52.71 10.44 5.73
CA CYS A 24 53.24 10.69 4.38
C CYS A 24 54.38 9.67 4.07
N GLU A 25 54.98 9.54 2.88
CA GLU A 25 55.22 10.51 1.80
C GLU A 25 55.09 9.91 0.37
N GLN A 26 55.36 10.73 -0.66
CA GLN A 26 55.36 10.42 -2.10
C GLN A 26 56.72 10.80 -2.71
N PRO A 27 57.12 10.22 -3.85
CA PRO A 27 57.15 11.08 -5.05
C PRO A 27 56.83 10.42 -6.42
N ALA A 28 55.92 11.08 -7.14
CA ALA A 28 56.04 11.52 -8.54
C ALA A 28 56.12 10.52 -9.73
N VAL A 29 54.94 10.24 -10.30
CA VAL A 29 54.53 10.50 -11.71
C VAL A 29 55.45 10.08 -12.88
N LYS A 30 54.90 9.24 -13.77
CA LYS A 30 54.89 9.49 -15.24
C LYS A 30 53.63 8.90 -15.91
N LYS A 31 53.16 9.55 -16.99
CA LYS A 31 51.99 9.15 -17.81
C LYS A 31 52.44 8.78 -19.23
N THR A 32 51.84 7.71 -19.78
CA THR A 32 51.51 7.37 -21.20
C THR A 32 51.28 5.85 -21.24
N GLU A 33 50.47 5.22 -22.11
CA GLU A 33 49.42 5.66 -23.04
C GLU A 33 48.48 4.46 -23.30
N VAL A 34 47.34 4.67 -23.99
CA VAL A 34 46.44 3.58 -24.42
C VAL A 34 46.53 3.42 -25.93
N SER A 35 46.65 2.17 -26.41
CA SER A 35 46.57 1.82 -27.84
C SER A 35 45.89 0.45 -28.04
N ALA A 36 45.61 0.08 -29.29
CA ALA A 36 44.41 -0.70 -29.63
C ALA A 36 44.59 -2.17 -30.09
N VAL A 37 43.46 -2.87 -30.01
CA VAL A 37 43.06 -4.23 -30.50
C VAL A 37 43.23 -4.33 -32.04
N PRO A 38 43.68 -5.47 -32.65
CA PRO A 38 42.79 -6.63 -32.89
C PRO A 38 43.38 -8.07 -33.00
N GLN A 39 42.43 -9.02 -32.98
CA GLN A 39 42.35 -10.38 -33.59
C GLN A 39 43.60 -11.01 -34.26
N GLN A 40 43.85 -12.33 -34.20
CA GLN A 40 42.97 -13.51 -33.96
C GLN A 40 43.73 -14.60 -33.12
N GLN A 41 43.63 -15.95 -33.18
CA GLN A 41 42.97 -16.92 -34.09
C GLN A 41 42.37 -18.17 -33.36
N THR A 42 42.91 -19.38 -33.52
CA THR A 42 42.31 -20.69 -33.13
C THR A 42 43.33 -21.70 -32.57
N GLU A 43 42.93 -22.53 -31.60
CA GLU A 43 42.91 -24.01 -31.77
C GLU A 43 42.08 -24.70 -30.66
N GLU A 44 41.53 -25.87 -30.94
CA GLU A 44 40.67 -26.68 -30.05
C GLU A 44 41.12 -28.15 -30.11
N LYS A 45 41.26 -28.83 -28.96
CA LYS A 45 41.55 -30.28 -28.92
C LYS A 45 40.76 -31.02 -27.84
N THR A 46 39.94 -31.96 -28.30
CA THR A 46 39.18 -32.94 -27.50
C THR A 46 40.04 -34.13 -27.08
N VAL A 47 39.61 -34.83 -26.02
CA VAL A 47 40.09 -36.17 -25.64
C VAL A 47 38.87 -37.05 -25.36
N VAL A 48 38.88 -38.29 -25.86
CA VAL A 48 37.73 -39.22 -25.78
C VAL A 48 38.16 -40.57 -25.19
N ALA A 49 37.22 -41.16 -24.45
CA ALA A 49 37.26 -42.37 -23.64
C ALA A 49 37.89 -43.65 -24.21
N LYS A 50 38.07 -44.63 -23.31
CA LYS A 50 37.90 -46.06 -23.60
C LYS A 50 37.19 -46.77 -22.44
N GLN A 51 36.45 -47.83 -22.78
CA GLN A 51 35.88 -48.85 -21.88
C GLN A 51 36.48 -50.22 -22.24
N GLU A 52 36.36 -51.20 -21.35
CA GLU A 52 36.38 -52.63 -21.69
C GLU A 52 35.61 -53.44 -20.62
N GLU A 53 35.09 -54.62 -20.99
CA GLU A 53 34.17 -55.44 -20.19
C GLU A 53 34.84 -56.72 -19.66
N VAL A 54 34.35 -57.29 -18.53
CA VAL A 54 34.35 -58.75 -18.32
C VAL A 54 33.07 -59.24 -17.62
N ARG A 55 32.29 -60.02 -18.38
CA ARG A 55 31.49 -61.23 -18.09
C ARG A 55 31.24 -61.69 -16.62
N ALA A 56 30.04 -62.24 -16.40
CA ALA A 56 29.59 -62.82 -15.13
C ALA A 56 29.70 -64.36 -15.04
N GLU A 57 29.66 -64.89 -13.81
CA GLU A 57 29.41 -66.31 -13.48
C GLU A 57 28.65 -66.42 -12.13
N THR A 58 28.06 -67.58 -11.81
CA THR A 58 26.95 -67.69 -10.83
C THR A 58 27.27 -68.42 -9.52
N SER A 59 26.72 -67.96 -8.39
CA SER A 59 26.53 -68.81 -7.19
C SER A 59 25.35 -68.40 -6.30
N THR A 60 24.47 -69.37 -6.01
CA THR A 60 23.67 -69.59 -4.78
C THR A 60 22.92 -68.45 -4.07
N THR A 61 21.63 -68.68 -3.86
CA THR A 61 20.74 -67.95 -2.95
C THR A 61 21.07 -68.17 -1.46
N GLU A 62 21.09 -67.11 -0.66
CA GLU A 62 20.73 -67.15 0.76
C GLU A 62 19.74 -66.03 1.10
N ALA A 63 18.76 -66.33 1.97
CA ALA A 63 17.69 -65.40 2.30
C ALA A 63 18.10 -64.47 3.46
N LEU A 64 18.60 -63.28 3.13
CA LEU A 64 18.76 -62.19 4.10
C LEU A 64 17.39 -61.74 4.61
N LYS A 65 17.08 -62.16 5.85
CA LYS A 65 15.84 -61.87 6.57
C LYS A 65 15.60 -60.36 6.64
N GLU A 66 14.34 -59.95 6.49
CA GLU A 66 13.91 -58.59 6.84
C GLU A 66 14.16 -58.31 8.33
N THR A 67 15.24 -57.59 8.64
CA THR A 67 15.42 -56.94 9.92
C THR A 67 14.48 -55.75 10.00
N LYS A 68 13.22 -56.00 10.41
CA LYS A 68 12.26 -54.95 10.76
C LYS A 68 12.93 -53.93 11.68
N SER A 69 13.10 -52.71 11.19
CA SER A 69 13.72 -51.63 11.97
C SER A 69 12.82 -51.27 13.16
N CYS A 70 13.28 -51.60 14.37
CA CYS A 70 12.56 -51.36 15.61
C CYS A 70 12.63 -49.89 16.06
N CYS A 71 12.13 -48.97 15.23
CA CYS A 71 11.78 -47.62 15.63
C CYS A 71 10.26 -47.49 15.75
N ALA A 72 9.68 -48.21 16.73
CA ALA A 72 8.33 -47.96 17.16
C ALA A 72 8.28 -46.60 17.87
N VAL A 73 7.97 -45.54 17.13
CA VAL A 73 7.70 -44.21 17.69
C VAL A 73 6.57 -44.37 18.71
N LYS A 74 6.86 -44.05 19.98
CA LYS A 74 5.87 -44.13 21.06
C LYS A 74 4.67 -43.27 20.70
N LYS A 75 3.47 -43.80 20.92
CA LYS A 75 2.20 -43.11 20.68
C LYS A 75 1.84 -42.09 21.77
N GLU A 76 2.82 -41.73 22.60
CA GLU A 76 2.71 -40.86 23.76
C GLU A 76 3.11 -39.44 23.35
N GLU A 77 2.11 -38.58 23.19
CA GLU A 77 2.19 -37.11 23.21
C GLU A 77 3.34 -36.47 22.40
N THR A 78 3.13 -36.32 21.09
CA THR A 78 3.73 -35.20 20.33
C THR A 78 3.06 -33.88 20.72
N ALA A 79 3.14 -33.51 22.00
CA ALA A 79 2.66 -32.25 22.53
C ALA A 79 3.61 -31.12 22.08
N SER A 80 3.39 -30.61 20.87
CA SER A 80 4.18 -29.55 20.24
C SER A 80 3.81 -28.13 20.70
N HIS A 81 2.75 -28.00 21.49
CA HIS A 81 2.33 -26.75 22.12
C HIS A 81 3.25 -26.37 23.30
N PRO A 82 3.54 -25.07 23.51
CA PRO A 82 4.28 -24.62 24.69
C PRO A 82 3.61 -25.05 25.99
N LYS A 83 4.40 -25.50 26.97
CA LYS A 83 3.93 -25.82 28.34
C LYS A 83 4.06 -24.64 29.32
N ASP A 84 4.40 -23.45 28.81
CA ASP A 84 4.58 -22.23 29.58
C ASP A 84 3.42 -21.29 29.26
N GLU A 85 2.42 -21.25 30.15
CA GLU A 85 1.19 -20.44 29.99
C GLU A 85 1.43 -18.95 30.27
N ARG A 86 2.67 -18.54 30.57
CA ARG A 86 3.03 -17.16 30.86
C ARG A 86 3.04 -16.29 29.61
N ALA A 87 2.50 -15.08 29.74
CA ALA A 87 2.63 -14.05 28.71
C ALA A 87 4.11 -13.65 28.50
N ILE A 88 4.47 -13.19 27.29
CA ILE A 88 5.87 -12.87 26.94
C ILE A 88 6.47 -11.82 27.90
N GLN A 89 5.66 -10.86 28.34
CA GLN A 89 6.01 -9.85 29.33
C GLN A 89 6.50 -10.48 30.65
N GLN A 90 5.85 -11.55 31.12
CA GLN A 90 6.22 -12.28 32.34
C GLN A 90 7.48 -13.12 32.15
N ILE A 91 7.68 -13.69 30.95
CA ILE A 91 8.87 -14.46 30.61
C ILE A 91 10.10 -13.54 30.56
N ILE A 92 10.02 -12.41 29.84
CA ILE A 92 11.13 -11.47 29.67
C ILE A 92 11.42 -10.71 30.96
N SER A 93 10.41 -10.28 31.71
CA SER A 93 10.60 -9.67 33.04
C SER A 93 11.37 -10.60 33.99
N ALA A 94 11.02 -11.89 34.03
CA ALA A 94 11.72 -12.88 34.87
C ALA A 94 13.17 -13.17 34.42
N LEU A 95 13.52 -12.93 33.15
CA LEU A 95 14.87 -13.15 32.60
C LEU A 95 15.77 -11.91 32.69
N THR A 96 15.20 -10.71 32.66
CA THR A 96 15.92 -9.43 32.53
C THR A 96 15.84 -8.54 33.78
N GLY A 97 14.83 -8.74 34.62
CA GLY A 97 14.47 -7.83 35.71
C GLY A 97 13.68 -6.59 35.25
N GLU A 98 13.28 -6.51 33.98
CA GLU A 98 12.48 -5.38 33.48
C GLU A 98 11.07 -5.34 34.09
N LYS A 99 10.58 -4.11 34.29
CA LYS A 99 9.22 -3.82 34.78
C LYS A 99 8.20 -4.15 33.69
N ILE A 100 7.14 -4.88 34.05
CA ILE A 100 5.92 -5.00 33.24
C ILE A 100 5.05 -3.77 33.49
N GLY A 101 4.46 -3.18 32.44
CA GLY A 101 3.54 -2.06 32.57
C GLY A 101 2.84 -1.69 31.26
N PRO A 102 1.88 -0.75 31.29
CA PRO A 102 1.12 -0.37 30.11
C PRO A 102 1.98 0.44 29.13
N ASP A 103 1.80 0.18 27.83
CA ASP A 103 2.47 0.88 26.73
C ASP A 103 2.31 2.42 26.78
N ASN A 104 1.19 2.91 27.29
CA ASN A 104 0.87 4.34 27.44
C ASN A 104 1.52 5.03 28.66
N SER A 105 2.26 4.30 29.51
CA SER A 105 2.87 4.84 30.74
C SER A 105 3.95 5.90 30.51
N GLY A 106 4.61 5.87 29.35
CA GLY A 106 5.84 6.62 29.09
C GLY A 106 7.12 5.96 29.64
N ASP A 107 7.05 4.75 30.20
CA ASP A 107 8.23 3.92 30.45
C ASP A 107 8.91 3.53 29.11
N LEU A 108 10.21 3.18 29.17
CA LEU A 108 10.94 2.61 28.03
C LEU A 108 11.07 1.09 28.21
N TYR A 109 10.34 0.32 27.39
CA TYR A 109 10.37 -1.16 27.38
C TYR A 109 11.30 -1.68 26.28
N SER A 110 12.24 -2.58 26.60
CA SER A 110 13.23 -3.07 25.62
C SER A 110 12.56 -3.91 24.52
N GLY A 111 12.60 -3.40 23.29
CA GLY A 111 11.90 -4.02 22.16
C GLY A 111 10.38 -4.12 22.33
N GLY A 112 9.80 -3.38 23.30
CA GLY A 112 8.39 -3.48 23.67
C GLY A 112 8.00 -4.75 24.44
N LEU A 113 8.93 -5.69 24.68
CA LEU A 113 8.60 -7.06 25.11
C LEU A 113 7.97 -7.19 26.50
N THR A 114 8.08 -6.16 27.32
CA THR A 114 7.54 -6.06 28.69
C THR A 114 6.36 -5.09 28.81
N ALA A 115 5.95 -4.45 27.70
CA ALA A 115 4.77 -3.61 27.64
C ALA A 115 3.49 -4.46 27.54
N THR A 116 2.38 -4.00 28.12
CA THR A 116 1.04 -4.53 27.89
C THR A 116 0.21 -3.52 27.08
N TYR A 117 -0.39 -3.94 25.98
CA TYR A 117 -1.17 -3.06 25.10
C TYR A 117 -2.32 -2.32 25.81
N THR A 118 -2.53 -1.04 25.47
CA THR A 118 -3.71 -0.28 25.89
C THR A 118 -4.51 0.30 24.72
N SER A 119 -5.85 0.16 24.79
CA SER A 119 -6.76 0.68 23.77
C SER A 119 -6.98 2.19 23.93
N PRO A 120 -7.04 2.98 22.84
CA PRO A 120 -7.25 4.43 22.92
C PRO A 120 -8.60 4.82 23.55
N GLU A 121 -8.56 5.50 24.70
CA GLU A 121 -9.76 5.92 25.44
C GLU A 121 -10.70 6.82 24.64
N ASN A 122 -10.13 7.78 23.91
CA ASN A 122 -10.87 8.85 23.22
C ASN A 122 -11.29 8.50 21.79
N ALA A 123 -11.26 7.22 21.40
CA ALA A 123 -11.60 6.80 20.05
C ALA A 123 -13.10 7.00 19.72
N LEU A 124 -13.36 7.58 18.56
CA LEU A 124 -14.68 7.94 18.05
C LEU A 124 -15.33 6.74 17.34
N PRO A 125 -16.67 6.58 17.35
CA PRO A 125 -17.34 5.49 16.66
C PRO A 125 -17.13 5.57 15.14
N GLY A 126 -17.09 4.43 14.46
CA GLY A 126 -17.10 4.35 13.00
C GLY A 126 -18.45 4.73 12.39
N GLU A 127 -18.56 4.64 11.07
CA GLU A 127 -19.76 5.03 10.32
C GLU A 127 -20.41 3.89 9.51
N GLY A 128 -21.56 4.20 8.92
CA GLY A 128 -22.24 3.35 7.94
C GLY A 128 -22.68 2.01 8.52
N LYS A 129 -22.85 1.02 7.63
CA LYS A 129 -23.37 -0.31 7.98
C LYS A 129 -22.57 -1.06 9.06
N PHE A 130 -21.29 -0.72 9.24
CA PHE A 130 -20.39 -1.33 10.21
C PHE A 130 -20.01 -0.40 11.39
N GLY A 131 -20.57 0.81 11.50
CA GLY A 131 -20.06 1.84 12.43
C GLY A 131 -20.09 1.50 13.93
N LYS A 132 -20.82 0.46 14.32
CA LYS A 132 -20.86 -0.10 15.69
C LYS A 132 -19.72 -1.09 15.98
N LEU A 133 -18.98 -1.54 14.96
CA LEU A 133 -17.98 -2.60 15.02
C LEU A 133 -16.53 -2.08 15.10
N PHE A 134 -16.28 -0.89 14.54
CA PHE A 134 -14.95 -0.28 14.47
C PHE A 134 -14.98 1.17 14.97
N LYS A 135 -13.80 1.78 15.08
CA LYS A 135 -13.60 3.15 15.56
C LYS A 135 -12.62 3.93 14.68
N PHE A 136 -12.49 5.21 14.95
CA PHE A 136 -11.40 6.07 14.46
C PHE A 136 -10.72 6.80 15.62
N LEU A 137 -9.43 7.13 15.47
CA LEU A 137 -8.76 8.06 16.39
C LEU A 137 -9.33 9.49 16.24
N PRO A 138 -9.27 10.35 17.29
CA PRO A 138 -9.73 11.75 17.27
C PRO A 138 -9.20 12.64 16.13
N ILE A 139 -8.16 12.20 15.40
CA ILE A 139 -7.64 12.90 14.24
C ILE A 139 -8.65 12.95 13.08
N ILE A 140 -9.59 12.00 12.99
CA ILE A 140 -10.57 11.90 11.88
C ILE A 140 -11.41 13.17 11.69
N LYS A 141 -11.59 13.99 12.74
CA LYS A 141 -12.30 15.29 12.67
C LYS A 141 -11.70 16.30 11.70
N TRP A 142 -10.44 16.12 11.28
CA TRP A 142 -9.80 16.95 10.26
C TRP A 142 -9.95 16.39 8.84
N TYR A 143 -10.58 15.22 8.68
CA TYR A 143 -10.59 14.41 7.47
C TYR A 143 -12.01 14.07 7.02
N ASP A 144 -12.91 13.75 7.96
CA ASP A 144 -14.34 13.95 7.80
C ASP A 144 -14.84 14.99 8.82
N PRO A 145 -14.78 16.28 8.45
CA PRO A 145 -15.21 17.34 9.36
C PRO A 145 -16.73 17.47 9.45
N ASP A 146 -17.48 17.02 8.44
CA ASP A 146 -18.93 17.16 8.39
C ASP A 146 -19.62 16.26 9.43
N HIS A 147 -19.02 15.12 9.77
CA HIS A 147 -19.53 14.20 10.78
C HIS A 147 -18.84 14.36 12.16
N TYR A 148 -17.53 14.67 12.20
CA TYR A 148 -16.74 14.62 13.45
C TYR A 148 -16.15 15.95 13.94
N TYR A 149 -16.25 17.07 13.21
CA TYR A 149 -15.63 18.32 13.67
C TYR A 149 -16.44 19.02 14.77
N THR A 150 -15.94 18.96 15.99
CA THR A 150 -16.39 19.81 17.11
C THR A 150 -15.34 20.91 17.38
N PRO A 151 -15.74 22.20 17.39
CA PRO A 151 -14.84 23.28 17.76
C PRO A 151 -14.51 23.19 19.25
N SER A 152 -13.22 23.30 19.57
CA SER A 152 -12.72 23.34 20.94
C SER A 152 -11.57 24.35 20.99
N MET A 153 -11.95 25.62 21.15
CA MET A 153 -11.06 26.77 21.05
C MET A 153 -11.07 27.57 22.35
N VAL A 154 -9.87 27.95 22.82
CA VAL A 154 -9.67 28.79 24.02
C VAL A 154 -9.94 30.26 23.73
N VAL A 155 -9.74 30.70 22.49
CA VAL A 155 -10.07 32.07 22.04
C VAL A 155 -11.58 32.16 21.78
N SER A 156 -12.22 33.18 22.38
CA SER A 156 -13.63 33.50 22.22
C SER A 156 -13.83 34.86 21.56
N GLY A 157 -15.01 35.07 20.97
CA GLY A 157 -15.38 36.28 20.24
C GLY A 157 -15.73 36.03 18.78
N GLU A 158 -16.30 37.05 18.14
CA GLU A 158 -16.55 37.08 16.70
C GLU A 158 -15.60 38.08 16.05
N PHE A 159 -14.93 37.66 14.98
CA PHE A 159 -13.84 38.39 14.35
C PHE A 159 -14.11 38.59 12.86
N LYS A 160 -13.66 39.74 12.35
CA LYS A 160 -13.58 40.01 10.92
C LYS A 160 -12.28 39.44 10.34
N HIS A 161 -12.26 39.28 9.02
CA HIS A 161 -11.11 38.77 8.28
C HIS A 161 -9.78 39.47 8.65
N GLU A 162 -9.80 40.79 8.80
CA GLU A 162 -8.63 41.60 9.12
C GLU A 162 -8.08 41.27 10.52
N GLU A 163 -8.97 40.99 11.48
CA GLU A 163 -8.63 40.62 12.84
C GLU A 163 -8.07 39.19 12.90
N CYS A 164 -8.64 38.26 12.11
CA CYS A 164 -8.04 36.96 11.86
C CYS A 164 -6.61 37.11 11.31
N LEU A 165 -6.40 37.96 10.29
CA LEU A 165 -5.08 38.18 9.70
C LEU A 165 -4.08 38.79 10.70
N MET A 166 -4.49 39.78 11.50
CA MET A 166 -3.62 40.40 12.50
C MET A 166 -3.12 39.38 13.53
N CYS A 167 -4.03 38.56 14.08
CA CYS A 167 -3.66 37.53 15.05
C CYS A 167 -2.85 36.39 14.41
N HIS A 168 -3.34 35.81 13.31
CA HIS A 168 -2.70 34.64 12.69
C HIS A 168 -1.40 34.96 11.93
N THR A 169 -1.09 36.23 11.65
CA THR A 169 0.26 36.64 11.21
C THR A 169 1.31 36.35 12.29
N VAL A 170 0.93 36.33 13.58
CA VAL A 170 1.80 35.97 14.71
C VAL A 170 1.61 34.52 15.14
N GLN A 171 0.37 34.06 15.30
CA GLN A 171 0.07 32.72 15.82
C GLN A 171 0.34 31.58 14.82
N THR A 172 0.07 31.79 13.53
CA THR A 172 0.25 30.79 12.48
C THR A 172 0.79 31.42 11.18
N PRO A 173 1.98 32.05 11.21
CA PRO A 173 2.50 32.87 10.11
C PRO A 173 2.50 32.17 8.75
N GLY A 174 2.76 30.85 8.72
CA GLY A 174 2.73 30.05 7.49
C GLY A 174 1.35 30.03 6.81
N ILE A 175 0.26 29.94 7.56
CA ILE A 175 -1.11 29.93 7.01
C ILE A 175 -1.41 31.27 6.33
N VAL A 176 -1.08 32.39 7.00
CA VAL A 176 -1.28 33.72 6.42
C VAL A 176 -0.34 33.97 5.24
N ALA A 177 0.90 33.48 5.28
CA ALA A 177 1.85 33.60 4.17
C ALA A 177 1.48 32.74 2.94
N GLN A 178 0.73 31.65 3.12
CA GLN A 178 0.12 30.89 2.03
C GLN A 178 -1.13 31.60 1.49
N TRP A 179 -2.07 31.98 2.35
CA TRP A 179 -3.29 32.67 1.94
C TRP A 179 -2.98 33.96 1.15
N LYS A 180 -1.98 34.75 1.57
CA LYS A 180 -1.51 35.97 0.87
C LYS A 180 -0.95 35.73 -0.55
N LYS A 181 -0.64 34.49 -0.93
CA LYS A 181 -0.23 34.11 -2.31
C LYS A 181 -1.40 33.62 -3.16
N SER A 182 -2.39 33.01 -2.49
CA SER A 182 -3.57 32.41 -3.12
C SER A 182 -4.40 33.42 -3.92
N LYS A 183 -5.26 32.89 -4.80
CA LYS A 183 -6.28 33.72 -5.46
C LYS A 183 -7.39 34.20 -4.52
N HIS A 184 -7.56 33.59 -3.35
CA HIS A 184 -8.54 34.00 -2.34
C HIS A 184 -8.20 35.35 -1.68
N ALA A 185 -6.91 35.71 -1.60
CA ALA A 185 -6.46 37.02 -1.12
C ALA A 185 -6.55 38.15 -2.17
N VAL A 186 -6.89 37.84 -3.42
CA VAL A 186 -7.05 38.86 -4.47
C VAL A 186 -8.47 39.42 -4.41
N ALA A 187 -8.59 40.72 -4.19
CA ALA A 187 -9.89 41.39 -4.14
C ALA A 187 -10.60 41.34 -5.51
N THR A 188 -11.87 40.94 -5.48
CA THR A 188 -12.79 40.90 -6.62
C THR A 188 -13.92 41.93 -6.44
N ASP A 189 -14.86 41.98 -7.39
CA ASP A 189 -16.15 42.68 -7.25
C ASP A 189 -16.95 42.21 -6.02
N LYS A 190 -16.68 40.99 -5.53
CA LYS A 190 -17.29 40.38 -4.34
C LYS A 190 -16.40 40.47 -3.09
N GLY A 191 -15.30 41.22 -3.15
CA GLY A 191 -14.29 41.31 -2.10
C GLY A 191 -13.26 40.18 -2.14
N VAL A 192 -12.65 39.88 -0.99
CA VAL A 192 -11.70 38.78 -0.79
C VAL A 192 -12.38 37.57 -0.17
N VAL A 193 -11.88 36.36 -0.46
CA VAL A 193 -12.27 35.14 0.25
C VAL A 193 -11.36 35.01 1.47
N GLY A 194 -11.76 35.68 2.55
CA GLY A 194 -11.03 35.70 3.81
C GLY A 194 -11.12 34.40 4.62
N CYS A 195 -10.36 34.32 5.71
CA CYS A 195 -10.38 33.18 6.65
C CYS A 195 -11.80 32.90 7.17
N ASP A 196 -12.56 33.97 7.42
CA ASP A 196 -13.95 33.97 7.87
C ASP A 196 -14.89 33.28 6.88
N LYS A 197 -14.63 33.40 5.57
CA LYS A 197 -15.44 32.78 4.51
C LYS A 197 -15.28 31.27 4.41
N CYS A 198 -14.22 30.70 4.99
CA CYS A 198 -13.92 29.27 4.93
C CYS A 198 -13.98 28.56 6.30
N HIS A 199 -14.07 29.32 7.41
CA HIS A 199 -14.07 28.77 8.77
C HIS A 199 -15.12 29.39 9.70
N GLY A 200 -15.80 30.47 9.29
CA GLY A 200 -16.73 31.23 10.12
C GLY A 200 -16.07 32.35 10.94
N ASN A 201 -16.90 33.28 11.43
CA ASN A 201 -16.45 34.47 12.15
C ASN A 201 -16.32 34.25 13.67
N ASN A 202 -17.14 33.37 14.24
CA ASN A 202 -17.20 33.11 15.68
C ASN A 202 -16.15 32.05 16.06
N HIS A 203 -15.14 32.44 16.84
CA HIS A 203 -13.99 31.57 17.12
C HIS A 203 -14.33 30.35 17.99
N GLN A 204 -15.49 30.33 18.66
CA GLN A 204 -16.00 29.18 19.40
C GLN A 204 -16.91 28.27 18.56
N GLN A 205 -17.28 28.70 17.36
CA GLN A 205 -18.16 27.99 16.42
C GLN A 205 -17.52 27.82 15.03
N LEU A 206 -16.19 27.78 14.98
CA LEU A 206 -15.45 27.54 13.74
C LEU A 206 -15.80 26.16 13.16
N TYR A 207 -15.70 26.04 11.85
CA TYR A 207 -15.84 24.76 11.13
C TYR A 207 -14.63 24.51 10.23
N MET A 208 -14.47 23.25 9.80
CA MET A 208 -13.43 22.85 8.84
C MET A 208 -14.09 22.52 7.49
N PRO A 209 -13.71 23.19 6.39
CA PRO A 209 -14.43 23.10 5.13
C PRO A 209 -14.16 21.77 4.39
N SER A 210 -15.24 21.03 4.16
CA SER A 210 -15.34 19.93 3.20
C SER A 210 -15.59 20.41 1.76
N TRP A 211 -15.60 19.49 0.79
CA TRP A 211 -15.96 19.79 -0.62
C TRP A 211 -17.33 20.45 -0.79
N LYS A 212 -18.25 20.32 0.18
CA LYS A 212 -19.57 20.97 0.16
C LYS A 212 -19.41 22.50 0.12
N HIS A 213 -18.63 23.03 1.06
CA HIS A 213 -18.32 24.45 1.20
C HIS A 213 -17.59 24.98 -0.06
N CYS A 214 -16.60 24.23 -0.55
CA CYS A 214 -15.91 24.59 -1.80
C CYS A 214 -16.86 24.63 -3.01
N GLY A 215 -17.87 23.75 -3.04
CA GLY A 215 -18.87 23.64 -4.09
C GLY A 215 -19.85 24.82 -4.19
N GLU A 216 -19.93 25.69 -3.18
CA GLU A 216 -20.74 26.92 -3.22
C GLU A 216 -20.17 27.94 -4.23
N CYS A 217 -18.84 28.01 -4.33
CA CYS A 217 -18.12 28.87 -5.27
C CYS A 217 -17.59 28.12 -6.50
N HIS A 218 -17.36 26.80 -6.39
CA HIS A 218 -16.76 25.96 -7.44
C HIS A 218 -17.67 24.77 -7.83
N PRO A 219 -18.91 25.01 -8.29
CA PRO A 219 -19.89 23.96 -8.54
C PRO A 219 -19.48 23.00 -9.66
N GLU A 220 -18.76 23.46 -10.68
CA GLU A 220 -18.24 22.62 -11.77
C GLU A 220 -17.23 21.58 -11.24
N GLN A 221 -16.20 22.06 -10.51
CA GLN A 221 -15.16 21.22 -9.95
C GLN A 221 -15.72 20.24 -8.92
N LYS A 222 -16.66 20.69 -8.08
CA LYS A 222 -17.40 19.86 -7.13
C LYS A 222 -18.27 18.80 -7.84
N ASN A 223 -18.91 19.13 -8.96
CA ASN A 223 -19.69 18.15 -9.73
C ASN A 223 -18.79 17.11 -10.44
N GLY A 224 -17.59 17.48 -10.89
CA GLY A 224 -16.59 16.53 -11.36
C GLY A 224 -16.08 15.62 -10.23
N HIS A 225 -15.67 16.21 -9.11
CA HIS A 225 -15.16 15.50 -7.92
C HIS A 225 -16.17 14.51 -7.32
N ARG A 226 -17.46 14.81 -7.41
CA ARG A 226 -18.57 13.93 -6.98
C ARG A 226 -19.23 13.14 -8.14
N GLY A 227 -18.63 13.12 -9.32
CA GLY A 227 -19.17 12.46 -10.51
C GLY A 227 -18.56 11.08 -10.83
N GLY A 228 -17.63 10.59 -10.02
CA GLY A 228 -17.00 9.27 -10.17
C GLY A 228 -17.87 8.12 -9.65
N LYS A 229 -17.42 6.87 -9.86
CA LYS A 229 -18.03 5.64 -9.32
C LYS A 229 -17.13 4.99 -8.27
N ILE A 230 -17.51 3.84 -7.71
CA ILE A 230 -16.65 3.05 -6.82
C ILE A 230 -15.25 2.86 -7.44
N GLY A 231 -14.20 3.03 -6.63
CA GLY A 231 -12.81 3.09 -7.10
C GLY A 231 -12.42 4.44 -7.72
N SER A 232 -12.98 5.54 -7.20
CA SER A 232 -12.59 6.92 -7.50
C SER A 232 -12.58 7.76 -6.23
N HIS A 233 -12.08 9.00 -6.32
CA HIS A 233 -12.13 9.98 -5.23
C HIS A 233 -13.54 10.11 -4.62
N THR A 234 -14.60 10.03 -5.43
CA THR A 234 -15.99 10.19 -4.99
C THR A 234 -16.44 9.23 -3.88
N TYR A 235 -15.81 8.06 -3.75
CA TYR A 235 -16.17 7.03 -2.76
C TYR A 235 -14.96 6.46 -1.99
N ALA A 236 -13.82 7.16 -2.02
CA ALA A 236 -12.58 6.65 -1.45
C ALA A 236 -12.70 6.39 0.06
N PHE A 237 -13.40 7.24 0.80
CA PHE A 237 -13.58 7.10 2.25
C PHE A 237 -14.88 6.37 2.59
N HIS A 238 -16.02 6.89 2.12
CA HIS A 238 -17.34 6.41 2.52
C HIS A 238 -17.69 5.00 2.06
N VAL A 239 -16.96 4.47 1.07
CA VAL A 239 -17.03 3.04 0.68
C VAL A 239 -15.70 2.38 0.93
N SER A 240 -14.62 2.84 0.29
CA SER A 240 -13.33 2.14 0.31
C SER A 240 -12.53 2.27 1.62
N VAL A 241 -13.06 2.93 2.65
CA VAL A 241 -12.61 2.81 4.06
C VAL A 241 -13.74 2.29 4.94
N VAL A 242 -14.87 3.00 5.00
CA VAL A 242 -15.98 2.74 5.94
C VAL A 242 -16.65 1.36 5.73
N GLU A 243 -16.61 0.83 4.51
CA GLU A 243 -17.17 -0.50 4.19
C GLU A 243 -16.09 -1.56 3.82
N THR A 244 -14.80 -1.25 3.97
CA THR A 244 -13.68 -2.14 3.60
C THR A 244 -13.29 -3.09 4.74
N PRO A 245 -13.23 -4.42 4.50
CA PRO A 245 -12.82 -5.42 5.51
C PRO A 245 -11.52 -5.10 6.26
N TRP A 246 -10.43 -4.77 5.55
CA TRP A 246 -9.14 -4.49 6.19
C TRP A 246 -9.17 -3.29 7.15
N GLN A 247 -10.03 -2.29 6.91
CA GLN A 247 -10.20 -1.16 7.82
C GLN A 247 -10.94 -1.59 9.09
N ILE A 248 -12.08 -2.27 8.92
CA ILE A 248 -12.98 -2.57 10.05
C ILE A 248 -12.49 -3.76 10.88
N ALA A 249 -11.67 -4.65 10.32
CA ALA A 249 -11.13 -5.83 11.00
C ALA A 249 -10.07 -5.52 12.07
N LYS A 250 -9.42 -4.35 11.97
CA LYS A 250 -8.18 -3.99 12.67
C LYS A 250 -8.39 -2.91 13.74
N PRO A 251 -7.53 -2.83 14.78
CA PRO A 251 -7.56 -1.74 15.74
C PRO A 251 -7.40 -0.36 15.08
N GLU A 252 -8.15 0.64 15.55
CA GLU A 252 -8.27 1.95 14.88
C GLU A 252 -6.93 2.70 14.70
N ALA A 253 -5.96 2.43 15.57
CA ALA A 253 -4.62 3.01 15.51
C ALA A 253 -3.78 2.44 14.35
N GLU A 254 -3.95 1.16 14.00
CA GLU A 254 -3.20 0.50 12.91
C GLU A 254 -3.58 1.08 11.54
N VAL A 255 -4.88 1.33 11.34
CA VAL A 255 -5.49 1.71 10.05
C VAL A 255 -5.89 3.19 9.98
N THR A 256 -5.38 4.03 10.89
CA THR A 256 -5.61 5.49 10.84
C THR A 256 -5.01 6.12 9.57
N ALA A 257 -3.89 5.59 9.05
CA ALA A 257 -3.29 6.08 7.80
C ALA A 257 -4.20 5.84 6.57
N CYS A 258 -4.87 4.69 6.50
CA CYS A 258 -5.82 4.35 5.43
C CYS A 258 -7.00 5.34 5.43
N ALA A 259 -7.63 5.52 6.60
CA ALA A 259 -8.74 6.46 6.78
C ALA A 259 -8.38 7.90 6.37
N THR A 260 -7.24 8.41 6.85
CA THR A 260 -6.79 9.78 6.58
C THR A 260 -6.38 10.00 5.12
N CYS A 261 -5.71 9.04 4.48
CA CYS A 261 -5.33 9.10 3.07
C CYS A 261 -6.58 9.19 2.16
N HIS A 262 -7.51 8.26 2.32
CA HIS A 262 -8.72 8.19 1.49
C HIS A 262 -9.67 9.37 1.74
N ALA A 263 -9.74 9.89 2.97
CA ALA A 263 -10.53 11.07 3.29
C ALA A 263 -9.94 12.39 2.73
N ILE A 264 -8.63 12.49 2.52
CA ILE A 264 -8.06 13.60 1.70
C ILE A 264 -8.60 13.52 0.27
N ALA A 265 -8.64 12.32 -0.31
CA ALA A 265 -9.13 12.12 -1.68
C ALA A 265 -10.64 12.37 -1.80
N GLU A 266 -11.47 11.95 -0.85
CA GLU A 266 -12.92 12.11 -0.94
C GLU A 266 -13.43 13.45 -0.39
N ASN A 267 -13.21 13.71 0.90
CA ASN A 267 -13.98 14.70 1.67
C ASN A 267 -13.47 16.14 1.50
N ARG A 268 -12.30 16.32 0.88
CA ARG A 268 -11.54 17.57 0.87
C ARG A 268 -11.15 17.97 -0.55
N CYS A 269 -10.88 19.27 -0.73
CA CYS A 269 -10.41 19.82 -2.02
C CYS A 269 -8.94 20.24 -2.01
N ASP A 270 -8.16 19.88 -0.99
CA ASP A 270 -6.77 20.32 -0.81
C ASP A 270 -5.72 19.20 -0.95
N GLY A 271 -6.09 18.04 -1.46
CA GLY A 271 -5.15 16.94 -1.77
C GLY A 271 -4.28 17.20 -3.02
N CYS A 272 -4.79 17.93 -4.01
CA CYS A 272 -4.05 18.22 -5.25
C CYS A 272 -3.44 19.63 -5.27
N HIS A 273 -4.17 20.66 -4.84
CA HIS A 273 -3.66 22.01 -4.66
C HIS A 273 -3.77 22.39 -3.18
N THR A 274 -2.65 22.33 -2.46
CA THR A 274 -2.67 22.32 -1.00
C THR A 274 -3.08 23.66 -0.38
N ARG A 275 -3.75 23.58 0.77
CA ARG A 275 -4.11 24.75 1.57
C ARG A 275 -2.83 25.42 2.13
N HIS A 276 -2.75 26.74 2.22
CA HIS A 276 -3.78 27.75 1.92
C HIS A 276 -3.48 28.56 0.65
N ASP A 277 -2.57 28.07 -0.21
CA ASP A 277 -2.20 28.72 -1.49
C ASP A 277 -3.17 28.30 -2.62
N PHE A 278 -3.63 27.04 -2.61
CA PHE A 278 -4.57 26.48 -3.59
C PHE A 278 -4.07 26.64 -5.05
N SER A 279 -2.78 26.37 -5.27
CA SER A 279 -2.09 26.65 -6.52
C SER A 279 -2.41 25.65 -7.64
N LEU A 280 -3.01 26.13 -8.74
CA LEU A 280 -3.19 25.32 -9.96
C LEU A 280 -1.86 24.88 -10.60
N ALA A 281 -0.76 25.61 -10.36
CA ALA A 281 0.57 25.24 -10.82
C ALA A 281 1.19 24.08 -10.01
N GLU A 282 0.65 23.83 -8.80
CA GLU A 282 1.02 22.74 -7.91
C GLU A 282 0.24 21.47 -8.27
N ALA A 283 -1.10 21.54 -8.35
CA ALA A 283 -1.98 20.42 -8.73
C ALA A 283 -1.69 19.79 -10.10
N ARG A 284 -0.97 20.51 -10.97
CA ARG A 284 -0.52 20.02 -12.27
C ARG A 284 0.66 19.05 -12.19
N LYS A 285 1.37 19.00 -11.06
CA LYS A 285 2.59 18.20 -10.87
C LYS A 285 2.27 16.78 -10.37
N PRO A 286 2.93 15.73 -10.92
CA PRO A 286 2.68 14.34 -10.56
C PRO A 286 3.06 14.00 -9.10
N ASN A 287 3.94 14.80 -8.47
CA ASN A 287 4.38 14.60 -7.09
C ASN A 287 3.20 14.52 -6.08
N ASN A 288 2.13 15.29 -6.33
CA ASN A 288 0.99 15.36 -5.42
C ASN A 288 0.12 14.11 -5.54
N CYS A 289 -0.02 13.55 -6.76
CA CYS A 289 -0.62 12.23 -6.96
C CYS A 289 0.20 11.14 -6.26
N GLY A 290 1.53 11.22 -6.34
CA GLY A 290 2.48 10.28 -5.74
C GLY A 290 2.53 10.23 -4.21
N ILE A 291 1.72 11.02 -3.50
CA ILE A 291 1.47 10.85 -2.05
C ILE A 291 0.52 9.68 -1.79
N CYS A 292 -0.40 9.40 -2.72
CA CYS A 292 -1.43 8.36 -2.59
C CYS A 292 -1.26 7.24 -3.63
N HIS A 293 -1.03 7.60 -4.90
CA HIS A 293 -0.85 6.69 -6.03
C HIS A 293 0.57 6.11 -6.09
N THR A 294 0.95 5.40 -5.04
CA THR A 294 2.31 4.88 -4.79
C THR A 294 2.22 3.57 -4.00
N GLY A 295 3.29 2.76 -4.00
CA GLY A 295 3.37 1.59 -3.11
C GLY A 295 2.65 0.32 -3.62
N LEU A 296 2.63 -0.71 -2.76
CA LEU A 296 2.61 -2.12 -3.16
C LEU A 296 1.44 -2.56 -4.06
N ASP A 297 0.26 -2.01 -3.84
CA ASP A 297 -1.01 -2.30 -4.49
C ASP A 297 -1.34 -1.34 -5.66
N HIS A 298 -0.69 -0.18 -5.74
CA HIS A 298 -0.91 0.79 -6.82
C HIS A 298 0.31 1.69 -7.10
N TYR A 299 1.29 1.12 -7.82
CA TYR A 299 2.56 1.77 -8.19
C TYR A 299 2.47 2.87 -9.28
N GLU A 300 1.36 3.58 -9.50
CA GLU A 300 1.24 4.46 -10.68
C GLU A 300 2.33 5.55 -10.73
N TYR A 301 2.69 6.13 -9.59
CA TYR A 301 3.74 7.14 -9.52
C TYR A 301 5.12 6.56 -9.83
N GLU A 302 5.51 5.41 -9.25
CA GLU A 302 6.80 4.81 -9.61
C GLU A 302 6.85 4.38 -11.08
N MET A 303 5.76 3.83 -11.62
CA MET A 303 5.70 3.45 -13.04
C MET A 303 5.73 4.67 -13.96
N TYR A 304 5.15 5.80 -13.57
CA TYR A 304 5.34 7.06 -14.27
C TYR A 304 6.80 7.53 -14.23
N ARG A 305 7.44 7.50 -13.04
CA ARG A 305 8.85 7.90 -12.84
C ARG A 305 9.84 7.00 -13.58
N GLU A 306 9.61 5.69 -13.63
CA GLU A 306 10.39 4.70 -14.38
C GLU A 306 10.21 4.77 -15.92
N SER A 307 9.33 5.65 -16.43
CA SER A 307 9.08 5.83 -17.86
C SER A 307 9.87 6.99 -18.46
N TYR A 308 9.96 7.03 -19.80
CA TYR A 308 10.46 8.21 -20.52
C TYR A 308 9.65 9.48 -20.22
N HIS A 309 8.36 9.37 -19.86
CA HIS A 309 7.56 10.53 -19.49
C HIS A 309 8.03 11.16 -18.17
N GLY A 310 8.31 10.31 -17.17
CA GLY A 310 8.85 10.71 -15.87
C GLY A 310 10.26 11.28 -15.98
N MET A 311 11.14 10.62 -16.72
CA MET A 311 12.52 11.09 -16.93
C MET A 311 12.59 12.46 -17.61
N ILE A 312 11.75 12.74 -18.61
CA ILE A 312 11.67 14.08 -19.24
C ILE A 312 11.09 15.10 -18.24
N TYR A 313 10.08 14.73 -17.45
CA TYR A 313 9.52 15.60 -16.41
C TYR A 313 10.56 15.98 -15.35
N GLU A 314 11.28 15.02 -14.78
CA GLU A 314 12.33 15.27 -13.78
C GLU A 314 13.42 16.18 -14.34
N SER A 315 13.85 15.91 -15.57
CA SER A 315 14.92 16.66 -16.23
C SER A 315 14.53 18.11 -16.55
N GLU A 316 13.27 18.37 -16.93
CA GLU A 316 12.88 19.64 -17.55
C GLU A 316 11.84 20.46 -16.77
N GLN A 317 11.12 19.91 -15.79
CA GLN A 317 10.00 20.59 -15.12
C GLN A 317 10.33 21.95 -14.49
N HIS A 318 11.59 22.17 -14.13
CA HIS A 318 12.07 23.43 -13.57
C HIS A 318 12.11 24.59 -14.61
N THR A 319 11.97 24.28 -15.90
CA THR A 319 11.95 25.26 -17.00
C THR A 319 10.55 25.62 -17.50
N TRP A 320 9.51 24.87 -17.11
CA TRP A 320 8.18 24.99 -17.70
C TRP A 320 7.31 26.06 -17.02
N ASP A 321 6.46 26.73 -17.80
CA ASP A 321 5.42 27.63 -17.27
C ASP A 321 4.21 26.83 -16.76
N TRP A 322 4.28 26.44 -15.49
CA TRP A 322 3.21 25.73 -14.77
C TRP A 322 1.89 26.50 -14.66
N THR A 323 1.83 27.79 -15.04
CA THR A 323 0.57 28.54 -15.12
C THR A 323 -0.29 28.11 -16.32
N LYS A 324 0.30 27.49 -17.36
CA LYS A 324 -0.41 27.07 -18.58
C LYS A 324 -1.32 25.85 -18.35
N PRO A 325 -2.49 25.77 -19.04
CA PRO A 325 -3.34 24.57 -19.03
C PRO A 325 -2.64 23.33 -19.57
N MET A 326 -3.00 22.14 -19.07
CA MET A 326 -2.45 20.86 -19.52
C MET A 326 -2.89 20.52 -20.94
N LYS A 327 -2.07 20.93 -21.93
CA LYS A 327 -2.28 20.71 -23.37
C LYS A 327 -0.93 20.46 -24.07
N PRO A 328 -0.89 19.69 -25.17
CA PRO A 328 0.38 19.33 -25.84
C PRO A 328 1.25 20.53 -26.26
N ALA A 329 0.63 21.64 -26.65
CA ALA A 329 1.34 22.86 -27.03
C ALA A 329 2.09 23.58 -25.87
N ASN A 330 1.84 23.19 -24.61
CA ASN A 330 2.41 23.82 -23.43
C ASN A 330 3.45 22.95 -22.70
N TYR A 331 3.44 21.63 -22.92
CA TYR A 331 4.24 20.67 -22.16
C TYR A 331 4.78 19.55 -23.06
N LYS A 332 6.09 19.30 -23.00
CA LYS A 332 6.81 18.32 -23.83
C LYS A 332 6.43 16.86 -23.53
N THR A 333 6.01 16.58 -22.30
CA THR A 333 5.64 15.25 -21.81
C THR A 333 4.41 15.38 -20.89
N PRO A 334 3.50 14.40 -20.84
CA PRO A 334 2.37 14.42 -19.92
C PRO A 334 2.78 14.30 -18.44
N THR A 335 1.89 14.78 -17.57
CA THR A 335 1.84 14.44 -16.14
C THR A 335 0.56 13.62 -15.84
N CYS A 336 0.41 13.13 -14.60
CA CYS A 336 -0.83 12.47 -14.16
C CYS A 336 -2.09 13.32 -14.47
N ALA A 337 -2.04 14.61 -14.16
CA ALA A 337 -3.13 15.56 -14.43
C ALA A 337 -3.38 15.76 -15.94
N PHE A 338 -2.34 15.70 -16.79
CA PHE A 338 -2.49 15.81 -18.25
C PHE A 338 -3.35 14.68 -18.83
N CYS A 339 -3.11 13.44 -18.38
CA CYS A 339 -3.80 12.26 -18.91
C CYS A 339 -5.18 12.02 -18.25
N HIS A 340 -5.28 12.19 -16.93
CA HIS A 340 -6.48 11.82 -16.17
C HIS A 340 -7.44 12.99 -15.90
N MET A 341 -6.92 14.22 -15.76
CA MET A 341 -7.71 15.45 -15.53
C MET A 341 -7.77 16.31 -16.80
N LYS A 342 -8.03 15.66 -17.94
CA LYS A 342 -8.00 16.27 -19.27
C LYS A 342 -8.88 17.52 -19.34
N ASP A 343 -8.32 18.59 -19.91
CA ASP A 343 -8.94 19.91 -20.02
C ASP A 343 -9.41 20.55 -18.69
N GLY A 344 -9.07 19.97 -17.53
CA GLY A 344 -9.49 20.43 -16.19
C GLY A 344 -10.59 19.59 -15.54
N GLU A 345 -10.99 18.46 -16.14
CA GLU A 345 -11.95 17.52 -15.56
C GLU A 345 -11.50 17.06 -14.15
N HIS A 346 -12.42 17.10 -13.18
CA HIS A 346 -12.16 16.69 -11.79
C HIS A 346 -12.60 15.25 -11.51
N ASN A 347 -13.43 14.65 -12.37
CA ASN A 347 -13.63 13.20 -12.38
C ASN A 347 -12.45 12.49 -13.07
N ALA A 348 -11.35 12.28 -12.34
CA ALA A 348 -10.17 11.58 -12.87
C ALA A 348 -10.44 10.13 -13.33
N GLN A 349 -11.53 9.50 -12.84
CA GLN A 349 -11.96 8.17 -13.26
C GLN A 349 -12.62 8.18 -14.65
N LYS A 350 -13.10 9.32 -15.14
CA LYS A 350 -13.79 9.48 -16.45
C LYS A 350 -12.91 9.12 -17.66
N ALA A 351 -11.58 9.12 -17.48
CA ALA A 351 -10.63 8.64 -18.49
C ALA A 351 -10.55 7.09 -18.56
N SER A 352 -10.96 6.37 -17.51
CA SER A 352 -10.83 4.91 -17.42
C SER A 352 -11.74 4.16 -18.39
N THR A 353 -11.22 3.10 -19.02
CA THR A 353 -12.03 2.17 -19.83
C THR A 353 -13.08 1.43 -18.99
N ILE A 354 -12.69 0.99 -17.79
CA ILE A 354 -13.51 0.27 -16.80
C ILE A 354 -12.77 0.24 -15.46
N ASN A 355 -13.48 0.18 -14.33
CA ASN A 355 -12.84 -0.21 -13.06
C ASN A 355 -12.53 -1.72 -13.10
N SER A 356 -11.26 -2.08 -12.90
CA SER A 356 -10.81 -3.49 -12.88
C SER A 356 -10.18 -3.87 -11.53
N HIS A 357 -10.70 -3.31 -10.43
CA HIS A 357 -10.26 -3.54 -9.04
C HIS A 357 -8.75 -3.37 -8.89
N MET A 358 -8.25 -2.15 -9.15
CA MET A 358 -6.81 -1.81 -9.18
C MET A 358 -5.97 -2.59 -10.21
N GLY A 359 -6.54 -3.50 -11.00
CA GLY A 359 -5.82 -4.38 -11.91
C GLY A 359 -5.91 -5.87 -11.56
N THR A 360 -6.58 -6.24 -10.46
CA THR A 360 -6.76 -7.64 -10.04
C THR A 360 -7.88 -8.37 -10.79
N ALA A 361 -8.77 -7.64 -11.47
CA ALA A 361 -9.69 -8.21 -12.46
C ALA A 361 -9.09 -8.14 -13.87
N MET A 362 -8.97 -9.28 -14.55
CA MET A 362 -8.48 -9.34 -15.93
C MET A 362 -9.49 -8.74 -16.90
N VAL A 363 -9.06 -7.76 -17.70
CA VAL A 363 -9.86 -7.23 -18.80
C VAL A 363 -8.98 -6.74 -19.95
N ASP A 364 -9.23 -7.30 -21.13
CA ASP A 364 -8.73 -6.80 -22.40
C ASP A 364 -9.43 -5.48 -22.72
N ARG A 365 -8.66 -4.39 -22.85
CA ARG A 365 -9.15 -3.02 -23.08
C ARG A 365 -9.14 -2.65 -24.58
N GLY A 366 -8.59 -3.50 -25.44
CA GLY A 366 -8.63 -3.39 -26.90
C GLY A 366 -9.84 -4.07 -27.53
N ALA A 367 -10.47 -5.01 -26.80
CA ALA A 367 -11.66 -5.74 -27.22
C ALA A 367 -12.77 -4.81 -27.79
N PRO A 368 -13.51 -5.21 -28.84
CA PRO A 368 -14.39 -4.31 -29.61
C PRO A 368 -15.41 -3.49 -28.79
N LYS A 369 -15.90 -4.02 -27.67
CA LYS A 369 -16.84 -3.32 -26.76
C LYS A 369 -16.24 -2.07 -26.07
N PHE A 370 -14.91 -1.93 -26.07
CA PHE A 370 -14.18 -0.79 -25.50
C PHE A 370 -13.55 0.12 -26.56
N LYS A 371 -13.89 -0.06 -27.85
CA LYS A 371 -13.30 0.69 -28.98
C LYS A 371 -13.34 2.21 -28.77
N GLU A 372 -14.42 2.74 -28.19
CA GLU A 372 -14.54 4.18 -27.90
C GLU A 372 -13.54 4.62 -26.82
N SER A 373 -13.48 3.92 -25.67
CA SER A 373 -12.51 4.19 -24.61
C SER A 373 -11.07 4.08 -25.10
N ARG A 374 -10.75 3.05 -25.88
CA ARG A 374 -9.44 2.87 -26.55
C ARG A 374 -9.13 4.03 -27.50
N GLN A 375 -10.10 4.48 -28.30
CA GLN A 375 -9.93 5.63 -29.18
C GLN A 375 -9.74 6.94 -28.39
N ASN A 376 -10.40 7.11 -27.24
CA ASN A 376 -10.22 8.27 -26.37
C ASN A 376 -8.80 8.33 -25.78
N TRP A 377 -8.21 7.19 -25.38
CA TRP A 377 -6.79 7.12 -25.00
C TRP A 377 -5.86 7.42 -26.17
N ILE A 378 -6.07 6.82 -27.33
CA ILE A 378 -5.30 7.12 -28.56
C ILE A 378 -5.38 8.61 -28.91
N ASN A 379 -6.54 9.25 -28.71
CA ASN A 379 -6.73 10.69 -28.93
C ASN A 379 -5.98 11.57 -27.93
N THR A 380 -5.73 11.11 -26.70
CA THR A 380 -4.85 11.78 -25.72
C THR A 380 -3.39 11.65 -26.16
N CYS A 381 -2.93 10.44 -26.51
CA CYS A 381 -1.57 10.19 -27.00
C CYS A 381 -1.26 10.92 -28.33
N LYS A 382 -2.26 11.10 -29.19
CA LYS A 382 -2.16 11.83 -30.48
C LYS A 382 -1.68 13.28 -30.33
N GLY A 383 -1.73 13.86 -29.13
CA GLY A 383 -1.15 15.17 -28.86
C GLY A 383 0.35 15.26 -29.13
N CYS A 384 1.09 14.15 -28.94
CA CYS A 384 2.55 14.09 -29.11
C CYS A 384 3.03 12.94 -30.02
N HIS A 385 2.19 11.94 -30.33
CA HIS A 385 2.58 10.73 -31.05
C HIS A 385 1.70 10.41 -32.26
N SER A 386 2.20 9.55 -33.15
CA SER A 386 1.36 8.90 -34.17
C SER A 386 0.27 8.05 -33.51
N PRO A 387 -1.01 8.14 -33.95
CA PRO A 387 -2.10 7.32 -33.43
C PRO A 387 -1.84 5.81 -33.53
N ARG A 388 -1.05 5.37 -34.52
CA ARG A 388 -0.64 3.97 -34.65
C ARG A 388 0.27 3.54 -33.50
N PHE A 389 1.34 4.29 -33.24
CA PHE A 389 2.24 4.01 -32.10
C PHE A 389 1.48 3.96 -30.77
N ALA A 390 0.50 4.86 -30.57
CA ALA A 390 -0.37 4.84 -29.40
C ALA A 390 -1.26 3.59 -29.32
N ALA A 391 -1.80 3.12 -30.46
CA ALA A 391 -2.57 1.87 -30.51
C ALA A 391 -1.68 0.65 -30.21
N ASP A 392 -0.55 0.53 -30.90
CA ASP A 392 0.41 -0.58 -30.78
C ASP A 392 0.91 -0.74 -29.32
N GLN A 393 1.17 0.38 -28.61
CA GLN A 393 1.55 0.39 -27.18
C GLN A 393 0.41 -0.06 -26.26
N LEU A 394 -0.83 0.39 -26.51
CA LEU A 394 -2.00 0.03 -25.70
C LEU A 394 -2.48 -1.41 -25.96
N GLU A 395 -2.14 -1.99 -27.11
CA GLU A 395 -2.31 -3.41 -27.44
C GLU A 395 -1.25 -4.27 -26.72
N ALA A 396 0.01 -3.84 -26.70
CA ALA A 396 1.06 -4.49 -25.92
C ALA A 396 0.73 -4.54 -24.41
N MET A 397 0.07 -3.51 -23.86
CA MET A 397 -0.50 -3.53 -22.51
C MET A 397 -1.59 -4.61 -22.35
N ASP A 398 -2.51 -4.76 -23.31
CA ASP A 398 -3.56 -5.78 -23.25
C ASP A 398 -2.96 -7.21 -23.23
N GLU A 399 -1.96 -7.48 -24.08
CA GLU A 399 -1.29 -8.77 -24.13
C GLU A 399 -0.49 -9.07 -22.85
N ALA A 400 0.27 -8.10 -22.34
CA ALA A 400 1.02 -8.26 -21.09
C ALA A 400 0.10 -8.58 -19.90
N VAL A 401 -1.08 -7.96 -19.84
CA VAL A 401 -2.12 -8.27 -18.84
C VAL A 401 -2.72 -9.66 -19.06
N LYS A 402 -3.05 -10.03 -20.31
CA LYS A 402 -3.56 -11.39 -20.60
C LYS A 402 -2.57 -12.48 -20.19
N VAL A 403 -1.27 -12.25 -20.40
CA VAL A 403 -0.17 -13.15 -20.00
C VAL A 403 0.04 -13.19 -18.49
N SER A 404 0.04 -12.07 -17.77
CA SER A 404 0.20 -12.09 -16.30
C SER A 404 -0.92 -12.89 -15.63
N PHE A 405 -2.15 -12.80 -16.13
CA PHE A 405 -3.25 -13.61 -15.66
C PHE A 405 -3.17 -15.10 -16.03
N VAL A 406 -2.30 -15.54 -16.95
CA VAL A 406 -1.99 -16.98 -17.13
C VAL A 406 -1.28 -17.50 -15.88
N LYS A 407 -0.23 -16.80 -15.42
CA LYS A 407 0.57 -17.19 -14.25
C LYS A 407 -0.28 -17.23 -12.99
N TRP A 408 -1.18 -16.26 -12.82
CA TRP A 408 -2.17 -16.24 -11.73
C TRP A 408 -3.08 -17.47 -11.72
N ARG A 409 -3.62 -17.88 -12.88
CA ARG A 409 -4.47 -19.08 -12.97
C ARG A 409 -3.70 -20.37 -12.67
N GLU A 410 -2.42 -20.45 -13.05
CA GLU A 410 -1.55 -21.58 -12.72
C GLU A 410 -1.31 -21.67 -11.21
N ALA A 411 -0.98 -20.55 -10.55
CA ALA A 411 -0.85 -20.48 -9.10
C ALA A 411 -2.15 -20.90 -8.39
N MET A 412 -3.28 -20.28 -8.75
CA MET A 412 -4.57 -20.59 -8.12
C MET A 412 -5.02 -22.03 -8.30
N LYS A 413 -4.67 -22.71 -9.40
CA LYS A 413 -4.95 -24.16 -9.53
C LYS A 413 -4.27 -24.96 -8.42
N ILE A 414 -2.98 -24.70 -8.18
CA ILE A 414 -2.19 -25.39 -7.15
C ILE A 414 -2.76 -25.12 -5.75
N VAL A 415 -3.11 -23.87 -5.48
CA VAL A 415 -3.61 -23.40 -4.18
C VAL A 415 -5.00 -23.98 -3.88
N VAL A 416 -5.90 -23.95 -4.86
CA VAL A 416 -7.27 -24.49 -4.71
C VAL A 416 -7.27 -26.02 -4.61
N ASP A 417 -6.34 -26.70 -5.29
CA ASP A 417 -6.14 -28.14 -5.08
C ASP A 417 -5.76 -28.45 -3.64
N LEU A 418 -4.81 -27.70 -3.04
CA LEU A 418 -4.43 -27.90 -1.63
C LEU A 418 -5.58 -27.63 -0.65
N TYR A 419 -6.40 -26.61 -0.91
CA TYR A 419 -7.58 -26.33 -0.09
C TYR A 419 -8.59 -27.48 -0.16
N ASN A 420 -8.92 -27.95 -1.37
CA ASN A 420 -9.86 -29.06 -1.58
C ASN A 420 -9.33 -30.40 -1.03
N ASP A 421 -8.02 -30.63 -1.12
CA ASP A 421 -7.35 -31.83 -0.58
C ASP A 421 -7.19 -31.79 0.95
N GLY A 422 -7.51 -30.68 1.62
CA GLY A 422 -7.30 -30.50 3.06
C GLY A 422 -5.81 -30.44 3.46
N MET A 423 -4.98 -29.80 2.63
CA MET A 423 -3.51 -29.79 2.71
C MET A 423 -2.90 -28.39 2.92
N LEU A 424 -3.68 -27.39 3.34
CA LEU A 424 -3.11 -26.14 3.86
C LEU A 424 -2.67 -26.35 5.32
N ASP A 425 -1.60 -25.68 5.74
CA ASP A 425 -1.20 -25.57 7.14
C ASP A 425 -0.97 -24.08 7.43
N PRO A 426 -1.84 -23.42 8.23
CA PRO A 426 -3.11 -23.90 8.80
C PRO A 426 -4.22 -24.06 7.74
N MET A 427 -5.29 -24.79 8.06
CA MET A 427 -6.57 -24.68 7.34
C MET A 427 -7.40 -23.50 7.90
N PRO A 428 -8.40 -22.98 7.17
CA PRO A 428 -9.20 -21.83 7.62
C PRO A 428 -9.90 -21.98 8.98
N ASN A 429 -10.22 -23.21 9.42
CA ASN A 429 -10.79 -23.48 10.74
C ASN A 429 -9.77 -23.36 11.88
N ASP A 430 -8.48 -23.45 11.59
CA ASP A 430 -7.40 -23.38 12.58
C ASP A 430 -6.85 -21.97 12.77
N LEU A 431 -7.20 -21.05 11.87
CA LEU A 431 -6.96 -19.62 12.00
C LEU A 431 -7.92 -18.96 13.01
N ALA A 432 -7.68 -17.70 13.33
CA ALA A 432 -8.71 -16.83 13.90
C ALA A 432 -9.79 -16.52 12.85
N PRO A 433 -11.04 -16.21 13.25
CA PRO A 433 -12.09 -15.84 12.31
C PRO A 433 -11.75 -14.55 11.54
N ASP A 434 -12.23 -14.49 10.29
CA ASP A 434 -12.14 -13.31 9.41
C ASP A 434 -13.00 -12.13 9.91
N TYR A 435 -12.96 -10.99 9.21
CA TYR A 435 -13.75 -9.80 9.60
C TYR A 435 -15.26 -10.07 9.76
N ALA A 436 -15.80 -11.10 9.12
CA ALA A 436 -17.20 -11.49 9.16
C ALA A 436 -17.54 -12.40 10.37
N GLY A 437 -16.53 -12.92 11.06
CA GLY A 437 -16.70 -13.93 12.12
C GLY A 437 -16.67 -15.36 11.57
N HIS A 438 -16.21 -15.56 10.33
CA HIS A 438 -16.22 -16.84 9.64
C HIS A 438 -14.81 -17.45 9.54
N TYR A 439 -14.76 -18.76 9.35
CA TYR A 439 -13.53 -19.52 9.11
C TYR A 439 -13.39 -19.82 7.61
N THR A 440 -13.47 -18.78 6.78
CA THR A 440 -13.52 -18.89 5.32
C THR A 440 -12.14 -18.78 4.68
N PHE A 441 -11.89 -19.60 3.67
CA PHE A 441 -10.69 -19.54 2.84
C PHE A 441 -10.57 -18.17 2.15
N SER A 442 -9.42 -17.50 2.29
CA SER A 442 -9.30 -16.08 1.92
C SER A 442 -9.43 -15.80 0.42
N LEU A 443 -9.06 -16.75 -0.44
CA LEU A 443 -8.96 -16.52 -1.89
C LEU A 443 -10.17 -16.99 -2.69
N LEU A 444 -11.14 -17.67 -2.08
CA LEU A 444 -12.44 -18.02 -2.67
C LEU A 444 -13.54 -17.95 -1.61
N GLY A 445 -14.52 -17.07 -1.82
CA GLY A 445 -15.69 -16.90 -0.93
C GLY A 445 -15.41 -16.11 0.36
N GLY A 446 -14.18 -16.11 0.86
CA GLY A 446 -13.75 -15.32 2.03
C GLY A 446 -13.18 -13.95 1.70
N GLU A 447 -12.72 -13.27 2.75
CA GLU A 447 -11.96 -12.02 2.67
C GLU A 447 -10.55 -12.24 2.13
N GLY A 448 -10.26 -11.76 0.92
CA GLY A 448 -8.91 -11.71 0.35
C GLY A 448 -8.02 -10.76 1.14
N ARG A 449 -6.96 -11.29 1.76
CA ARG A 449 -6.13 -10.56 2.74
C ARG A 449 -4.71 -11.13 2.81
N MET A 450 -3.81 -10.37 3.43
CA MET A 450 -2.38 -10.70 3.63
C MET A 450 -2.02 -11.03 5.10
N TYR A 451 -2.99 -11.05 6.01
CA TYR A 451 -2.84 -11.32 7.45
C TYR A 451 -3.86 -12.36 7.91
N ASN A 452 -3.59 -13.09 8.99
CA ASN A 452 -4.46 -14.17 9.50
C ASN A 452 -4.88 -15.14 8.38
N VAL A 453 -3.87 -15.72 7.71
CA VAL A 453 -3.95 -16.64 6.56
C VAL A 453 -2.72 -17.57 6.57
N SER A 454 -2.79 -18.68 5.85
CA SER A 454 -1.60 -19.50 5.56
C SER A 454 -0.57 -18.77 4.69
N ASP A 455 0.70 -19.20 4.71
CA ASP A 455 1.75 -18.51 3.94
C ASP A 455 1.55 -18.61 2.41
N ILE A 456 0.93 -19.69 1.96
CA ILE A 456 0.59 -19.88 0.55
C ILE A 456 -0.61 -19.00 0.13
N GLU A 457 -1.55 -18.72 1.03
CA GLU A 457 -2.60 -17.72 0.81
C GLU A 457 -1.99 -16.31 0.73
N ARG A 458 -1.15 -15.92 1.71
CA ARG A 458 -0.41 -14.64 1.71
C ARG A 458 0.37 -14.44 0.40
N THR A 459 1.17 -15.43 0.01
CA THR A 459 1.98 -15.38 -1.22
C THR A 459 1.09 -15.27 -2.46
N SER A 460 -0.04 -15.97 -2.51
CA SER A 460 -0.97 -15.87 -3.63
C SER A 460 -1.68 -14.51 -3.68
N PHE A 461 -2.08 -13.97 -2.54
CA PHE A 461 -2.61 -12.62 -2.42
C PHE A 461 -1.62 -11.59 -2.99
N GLU A 462 -0.35 -11.64 -2.60
CA GLU A 462 0.71 -10.75 -3.10
C GLU A 462 0.90 -10.90 -4.61
N MET A 463 0.90 -12.14 -5.11
CA MET A 463 1.02 -12.44 -6.53
C MET A 463 -0.09 -11.77 -7.36
N LEU A 464 -1.33 -11.72 -6.86
CA LEU A 464 -2.42 -11.01 -7.51
C LEU A 464 -2.35 -9.49 -7.27
N VAL A 465 -2.46 -9.09 -6.00
CA VAL A 465 -2.75 -7.71 -5.59
C VAL A 465 -1.54 -6.80 -5.75
N TYR A 466 -0.32 -7.27 -5.47
CA TYR A 466 0.88 -6.45 -5.63
C TYR A 466 1.53 -6.64 -6.99
N ILE A 467 1.60 -7.88 -7.51
CA ILE A 467 2.46 -8.19 -8.67
C ILE A 467 1.67 -8.23 -9.99
N THR A 468 0.49 -8.87 -10.03
CA THR A 468 -0.34 -8.92 -11.25
C THR A 468 -0.89 -7.54 -11.60
N ASN A 469 -1.25 -6.72 -10.59
CA ASN A 469 -1.58 -5.31 -10.78
C ASN A 469 -0.39 -4.54 -11.38
N ALA A 470 0.83 -4.74 -10.88
CA ALA A 470 2.01 -4.00 -11.32
C ALA A 470 2.30 -4.15 -12.82
N VAL A 471 2.05 -5.31 -13.42
CA VAL A 471 2.16 -5.51 -14.87
C VAL A 471 1.24 -4.57 -15.64
N TYR A 472 -0.02 -4.42 -15.20
CA TYR A 472 -0.97 -3.47 -15.79
C TYR A 472 -0.49 -2.02 -15.61
N LYS A 473 -0.12 -1.61 -14.39
CA LYS A 473 0.32 -0.23 -14.12
C LYS A 473 1.57 0.13 -14.91
N ALA A 474 2.55 -0.78 -14.95
CA ALA A 474 3.81 -0.56 -15.64
C ALA A 474 3.61 -0.35 -17.15
N MET A 475 2.85 -1.23 -17.79
CA MET A 475 2.57 -1.12 -19.22
C MET A 475 1.69 0.10 -19.56
N ALA A 476 0.73 0.46 -18.70
CA ALA A 476 -0.11 1.65 -18.88
C ALA A 476 0.68 2.97 -18.81
N HIS A 477 1.81 3.02 -18.08
CA HIS A 477 2.64 4.23 -17.92
C HIS A 477 3.94 4.21 -18.74
N GLY A 478 4.30 3.08 -19.36
CA GLY A 478 5.53 2.91 -20.15
C GLY A 478 6.78 2.53 -19.34
N ALA A 479 6.61 1.96 -18.13
CA ALA A 479 7.70 1.47 -17.29
C ALA A 479 8.23 0.11 -17.78
N MET A 480 9.11 0.13 -18.79
CA MET A 480 9.66 -1.09 -19.41
C MET A 480 10.34 -2.02 -18.40
N TYR A 481 11.09 -1.46 -17.44
CA TYR A 481 11.75 -2.22 -16.38
C TYR A 481 10.72 -2.71 -15.34
N GLY A 482 9.89 -1.80 -14.81
CA GLY A 482 8.80 -2.12 -13.88
C GLY A 482 7.89 -3.26 -14.35
N ALA A 483 7.58 -3.34 -15.65
CA ALA A 483 6.74 -4.38 -16.25
C ALA A 483 7.40 -5.77 -16.29
N THR A 484 8.73 -5.84 -16.25
CA THR A 484 9.53 -7.05 -16.51
C THR A 484 10.35 -7.46 -15.29
N TYR A 485 11.54 -6.88 -15.13
CA TYR A 485 12.52 -7.17 -14.08
C TYR A 485 12.24 -6.50 -12.73
N GLY A 486 11.48 -5.39 -12.73
CA GLY A 486 11.13 -4.63 -11.55
C GLY A 486 10.04 -5.30 -10.71
N LYS A 487 8.80 -4.84 -10.86
CA LYS A 487 7.67 -5.24 -10.00
C LYS A 487 6.65 -6.15 -10.70
N GLY A 488 6.82 -6.40 -12.00
CA GLY A 488 5.90 -7.13 -12.87
C GLY A 488 6.33 -8.58 -13.17
N ALA A 489 6.46 -8.91 -14.46
CA ALA A 489 6.35 -10.27 -14.98
C ALA A 489 7.33 -11.29 -14.37
N PHE A 490 8.60 -10.93 -14.13
CA PHE A 490 9.61 -11.83 -13.55
C PHE A 490 9.56 -11.88 -12.02
N LEU A 491 9.01 -10.85 -11.36
CA LEU A 491 8.63 -10.94 -9.95
C LEU A 491 7.48 -11.95 -9.77
N GLN A 492 6.54 -11.97 -10.72
CA GLN A 492 5.43 -12.92 -10.76
C GLN A 492 5.90 -14.38 -10.93
N ASP A 493 6.95 -14.62 -11.72
CA ASP A 493 7.56 -15.95 -11.84
C ASP A 493 8.19 -16.42 -10.51
N ARG A 494 8.83 -15.51 -9.77
CA ARG A 494 9.42 -15.81 -8.46
C ARG A 494 8.35 -16.22 -7.44
N TRP A 495 7.22 -15.51 -7.42
CA TRP A 495 6.08 -15.87 -6.55
C TRP A 495 5.41 -17.19 -6.98
N LEU A 496 5.28 -17.45 -8.30
CA LEU A 496 4.81 -18.74 -8.80
C LEU A 496 5.75 -19.91 -8.39
N VAL A 497 7.06 -19.69 -8.37
CA VAL A 497 8.04 -20.67 -7.86
C VAL A 497 7.91 -20.87 -6.35
N GLN A 498 7.68 -19.81 -5.56
CA GLN A 498 7.42 -19.93 -4.13
C GLN A 498 6.15 -20.75 -3.84
N ILE A 499 5.04 -20.45 -4.52
CA ILE A 499 3.77 -21.19 -4.40
C ILE A 499 3.95 -22.68 -4.76
N LYS A 500 4.70 -22.99 -5.83
CA LYS A 500 5.05 -24.37 -6.21
C LYS A 500 5.94 -25.07 -5.15
N GLY A 501 6.89 -24.34 -4.57
CA GLY A 501 7.77 -24.85 -3.51
C GLY A 501 7.00 -25.17 -2.23
N GLU A 502 6.12 -24.26 -1.82
CA GLU A 502 5.28 -24.41 -0.63
C GLU A 502 4.25 -25.53 -0.80
N ALA A 503 3.59 -25.62 -1.95
CA ALA A 503 2.73 -26.73 -2.30
C ALA A 503 3.45 -28.09 -2.27
N SER A 504 4.71 -28.14 -2.73
CA SER A 504 5.56 -29.33 -2.67
C SER A 504 5.93 -29.68 -1.22
N LYS A 505 6.20 -28.68 -0.38
CA LYS A 505 6.45 -28.85 1.07
C LYS A 505 5.22 -29.47 1.76
N LEU A 506 4.06 -28.84 1.62
CA LEU A 506 2.79 -29.27 2.24
C LEU A 506 2.42 -30.70 1.84
N ARG A 507 2.40 -31.01 0.53
CA ARG A 507 2.08 -32.35 0.02
C ARG A 507 3.07 -33.43 0.50
N ARG A 508 4.36 -33.09 0.63
CA ARG A 508 5.38 -34.03 1.14
C ARG A 508 5.29 -34.26 2.64
N ILE A 509 4.98 -33.22 3.42
CA ILE A 509 4.75 -33.35 4.87
C ILE A 509 3.52 -34.24 5.10
N LYS A 510 2.40 -33.92 4.45
CA LYS A 510 1.16 -34.70 4.56
C LYS A 510 1.34 -36.17 4.18
N ALA A 511 2.03 -36.46 3.08
CA ALA A 511 2.32 -37.83 2.65
C ALA A 511 3.27 -38.60 3.60
N LEU A 512 4.07 -37.90 4.42
CA LEU A 512 4.86 -38.52 5.49
C LEU A 512 4.00 -38.79 6.72
N GLU A 513 3.18 -37.82 7.16
CA GLU A 513 2.26 -37.94 8.29
C GLU A 513 1.30 -39.12 8.12
N ASP A 514 0.60 -39.20 6.98
CA ASP A 514 -0.33 -40.28 6.66
C ASP A 514 0.38 -41.65 6.62
N LYS A 515 1.65 -41.68 6.21
CA LYS A 515 2.47 -42.90 6.16
C LYS A 515 2.92 -43.38 7.56
N VAL A 516 3.12 -42.47 8.52
CA VAL A 516 3.49 -42.83 9.90
C VAL A 516 2.30 -42.83 10.87
N GLY A 517 1.11 -42.44 10.42
CA GLY A 517 -0.11 -42.36 11.22
C GLY A 517 -0.15 -41.17 12.18
N ILE A 518 0.61 -40.10 11.91
CA ILE A 518 0.50 -38.83 12.62
C ILE A 518 -0.78 -38.13 12.16
N LYS A 519 -1.53 -37.57 13.11
CA LYS A 519 -2.56 -36.58 12.85
C LYS A 519 -1.98 -35.22 13.25
N HIS A 520 -1.58 -34.43 12.26
CA HIS A 520 -1.20 -33.04 12.50
C HIS A 520 -2.40 -32.24 13.02
N THR A 521 -2.11 -31.29 13.88
CA THR A 521 -3.02 -30.26 14.37
C THR A 521 -2.26 -28.96 14.27
N ALA A 522 -2.81 -27.97 13.57
CA ALA A 522 -2.15 -26.68 13.41
C ALA A 522 -1.84 -26.04 14.77
N TYR A 523 -0.71 -25.33 14.84
CA TYR A 523 -0.23 -24.70 16.08
C TYR A 523 -1.16 -23.56 16.53
N ASP A 524 -1.33 -23.44 17.85
CA ASP A 524 -2.25 -22.47 18.47
C ASP A 524 -1.94 -21.00 18.12
N PHE A 525 -0.69 -20.67 17.79
CA PHE A 525 -0.29 -19.32 17.35
C PHE A 525 -0.91 -18.88 16.01
N TRP A 526 -1.51 -19.79 15.24
CA TRP A 526 -2.33 -19.45 14.07
C TRP A 526 -3.70 -18.87 14.47
N LYS A 527 -4.14 -19.12 15.71
CA LYS A 527 -5.47 -18.77 16.22
C LYS A 527 -5.44 -17.71 17.31
N HIS A 528 -4.50 -17.82 18.25
CA HIS A 528 -4.44 -16.97 19.44
C HIS A 528 -3.08 -16.27 19.58
N GLY A 529 -3.05 -15.19 20.35
CA GLY A 529 -1.88 -14.32 20.54
C GLY A 529 -2.27 -12.84 20.60
N GLU A 530 -1.45 -12.04 21.28
CA GLU A 530 -1.77 -10.66 21.71
C GLU A 530 -2.33 -9.75 20.60
N TYR A 531 -1.87 -9.89 19.35
CA TYR A 531 -2.48 -9.20 18.20
C TYR A 531 -3.73 -9.90 17.65
N THR A 532 -3.67 -11.20 17.45
CA THR A 532 -4.72 -12.02 16.80
C THR A 532 -6.04 -12.00 17.59
N ASP A 533 -5.96 -11.94 18.92
CA ASP A 533 -7.12 -11.86 19.81
C ASP A 533 -7.81 -10.49 19.80
N MET A 534 -7.16 -9.44 19.28
CA MET A 534 -7.77 -8.12 19.11
C MET A 534 -8.69 -8.02 17.88
N LEU A 535 -8.58 -8.92 16.91
CA LEU A 535 -9.27 -8.82 15.61
C LEU A 535 -10.80 -8.80 15.75
N LEU A 536 -11.48 -8.15 14.79
CA LEU A 536 -12.94 -7.98 14.84
C LEU A 536 -13.71 -9.32 14.82
N GLY A 537 -13.19 -10.35 14.14
CA GLY A 537 -13.89 -11.62 13.93
C GLY A 537 -14.44 -12.25 15.22
N TRP A 538 -13.65 -12.22 16.31
CA TRP A 538 -14.04 -12.72 17.64
C TRP A 538 -15.23 -12.01 18.28
N LYS A 539 -15.57 -10.80 17.81
CA LYS A 539 -16.57 -9.91 18.40
C LYS A 539 -17.90 -9.91 17.61
N ARG A 540 -17.91 -10.51 16.41
CA ARG A 540 -19.05 -10.53 15.47
C ARG A 540 -20.24 -11.34 15.99
N LYS A 541 -21.46 -10.85 15.72
CA LYS A 541 -22.73 -11.43 16.21
C LYS A 541 -23.86 -11.25 15.19
N PRO A 542 -24.84 -12.16 15.10
CA PRO A 542 -26.01 -11.97 14.24
C PRO A 542 -26.73 -10.65 14.52
N GLY A 543 -26.97 -9.85 13.48
CA GLY A 543 -27.66 -8.55 13.58
C GLY A 543 -26.77 -7.35 13.94
N ASP A 544 -25.44 -7.49 13.94
CA ASP A 544 -24.50 -6.41 14.25
C ASP A 544 -24.19 -5.44 13.07
N VAL A 545 -24.66 -5.76 11.86
CA VAL A 545 -24.56 -4.93 10.64
C VAL A 545 -25.86 -4.18 10.38
N ASP A 546 -25.78 -2.86 10.26
CA ASP A 546 -26.92 -2.01 9.90
C ASP A 546 -27.05 -1.87 8.37
N LYS A 547 -27.71 -2.84 7.72
CA LYS A 547 -27.87 -2.83 6.25
C LYS A 547 -28.60 -1.57 5.71
N ALA A 548 -29.31 -0.81 6.55
CA ALA A 548 -29.96 0.44 6.14
C ALA A 548 -28.99 1.63 6.09
N ALA A 549 -27.87 1.57 6.81
CA ALA A 549 -26.84 2.62 6.85
C ALA A 549 -25.75 2.46 5.76
N CYS A 550 -26.06 1.82 4.64
CA CYS A 550 -25.12 1.59 3.54
C CYS A 550 -24.92 2.86 2.70
N LYS A 551 -23.66 3.29 2.46
CA LYS A 551 -23.34 4.58 1.82
C LYS A 551 -23.20 4.51 0.29
N HIS A 552 -23.77 3.49 -0.35
CA HIS A 552 -23.76 3.32 -1.80
C HIS A 552 -24.89 4.12 -2.47
N GLU A 553 -24.59 5.23 -3.12
CA GLU A 553 -25.58 6.11 -3.78
C GLU A 553 -26.12 5.48 -5.10
N GLY A 554 -26.91 4.42 -4.98
CA GLY A 554 -27.59 3.75 -6.10
C GLY A 554 -26.88 2.52 -6.68
N GLU A 555 -25.76 2.09 -6.10
CA GLU A 555 -25.15 0.77 -6.37
C GLU A 555 -25.56 -0.22 -5.26
N ASN A 556 -25.62 -1.53 -5.55
CA ASN A 556 -26.04 -2.53 -4.56
C ASN A 556 -25.13 -2.49 -3.32
N CYS A 557 -25.73 -2.53 -2.14
CA CYS A 557 -24.97 -2.67 -0.89
C CYS A 557 -24.22 -4.00 -0.89
N LEU A 558 -22.89 -3.97 -0.65
CA LEU A 558 -22.04 -5.17 -0.60
C LEU A 558 -22.28 -5.94 0.70
N VAL A 559 -23.45 -6.60 0.83
CA VAL A 559 -23.85 -7.46 1.96
C VAL A 559 -24.88 -8.52 1.54
N GLU A 560 -24.58 -9.33 0.53
CA GLU A 560 -24.93 -10.75 0.56
C GLU A 560 -23.64 -11.54 0.82
#